data_AF-A0A143BBZ4-F1
#
_entry.id   AF-A0A143BBZ4-F1
#
_cell.length_a   1.000
_cell.length_b   1.000
_cell.length_c   1.000
_cell.angle_alpha   90.00
_cell.angle_beta   90.00
_cell.angle_gamma   90.00
#
_symmetry.space_group_name_H-M   'P 1'
#
loop_
_entity.id
_entity.type
_entity.pdbx_description
1 polymer ?
#
loop_
_entity_poly.entity_id
_entity_poly.type
_entity_poly.pdbx_seq_one_letter_code
_entity_poly.pdbx_strand_id
1 'polypeptide(L)'
;MGRKLLWLLVVLLPLAGCAKGSYKLAPEAYRQQVKTLGVVPLLLDDQSTILHPEREAVLDLLARQNAGKSPWLVEALREGKGYFDVREVPGDPRALFSSLVVESTIDGKGSQFHRSYLFAPGAVGELCRRNAVDGILVVILNGVVRNEKRWDRDRSSLNFLQADYNMILASAAVVLPSGAIAWTNGGTDSAFLDLQYPDFDEAFYNASEQVRLRFVSVAGLERILARRDSGLLFKSTLSQRYKELFDRLTSALTPGLLDQFAPARGTAPAAK
;
A
#
# COMPACT_ATOMS: atom_id res chain seq x y z
N MET A 1 -25.97 -13.84 53.01
CA MET A 1 -26.04 -14.18 51.57
C MET A 1 -26.07 -12.90 50.77
N GLY A 2 -25.30 -12.81 49.67
CA GLY A 2 -25.42 -11.70 48.71
C GLY A 2 -24.23 -10.73 48.64
N ARG A 3 -23.03 -11.23 48.34
CA ARG A 3 -21.90 -10.43 47.80
C ARG A 3 -21.11 -11.39 46.91
N LYS A 4 -20.71 -10.93 45.72
CA LYS A 4 -19.98 -11.62 44.63
C LYS A 4 -20.85 -12.15 43.49
N LEU A 5 -21.31 -11.25 42.62
CA LEU A 5 -21.44 -11.57 41.19
C LEU A 5 -21.59 -10.29 40.34
N LEU A 6 -20.61 -9.40 40.42
CA LEU A 6 -20.47 -8.30 39.47
C LEU A 6 -18.96 -8.15 39.27
N TRP A 7 -18.49 -8.05 38.03
CA TRP A 7 -17.09 -8.05 37.56
C TRP A 7 -16.60 -9.32 36.84
N LEU A 8 -17.32 -9.74 35.80
CA LEU A 8 -16.69 -10.52 34.71
C LEU A 8 -17.45 -10.31 33.40
N LEU A 9 -17.52 -9.06 32.97
CA LEU A 9 -17.86 -8.68 31.60
C LEU A 9 -16.61 -8.02 31.00
N VAL A 10 -15.57 -8.85 30.83
CA VAL A 10 -14.44 -8.50 29.97
C VAL A 10 -15.01 -8.48 28.56
N VAL A 11 -15.32 -7.26 28.13
CA VAL A 11 -15.67 -6.91 26.77
C VAL A 11 -14.56 -7.45 25.86
N LEU A 12 -14.84 -8.56 25.17
CA LEU A 12 -14.12 -8.98 23.97
C LEU A 12 -14.44 -7.95 22.88
N LEU A 13 -13.75 -6.82 22.91
CA LEU A 13 -13.63 -5.95 21.75
C LEU A 13 -12.79 -6.72 20.73
N PRO A 14 -13.32 -7.10 19.56
CA PRO A 14 -12.45 -7.39 18.43
C PRO A 14 -11.71 -6.08 18.13
N LEU A 15 -10.45 -6.01 18.52
CA LEU A 15 -9.53 -4.99 18.03
C LEU A 15 -9.57 -5.11 16.51
N ALA A 16 -10.23 -4.16 15.85
CA ALA A 16 -10.19 -4.01 14.41
C ALA A 16 -8.72 -3.86 14.03
N GLY A 17 -8.16 -4.91 13.43
CA GLY A 17 -6.79 -4.90 12.96
C GLY A 17 -6.64 -3.81 11.91
N CYS A 18 -5.67 -2.91 12.12
CA CYS A 18 -5.13 -2.09 11.04
C CYS A 18 -4.82 -3.03 9.87
N ALA A 19 -5.31 -2.72 8.68
CA ALA A 19 -5.18 -3.56 7.49
C ALA A 19 -3.70 -3.71 7.09
N LYS A 20 -3.00 -4.63 7.77
CA LYS A 20 -1.77 -5.27 7.30
C LYS A 20 -2.18 -6.19 6.15
N GLY A 21 -1.39 -6.22 5.07
CA GLY A 21 -1.72 -6.98 3.86
C GLY A 21 -2.25 -8.39 4.14
N SER A 22 -3.26 -8.82 3.39
CA SER A 22 -3.95 -10.09 3.61
C SER A 22 -3.34 -11.19 2.74
N TYR A 23 -2.90 -12.27 3.37
CA TYR A 23 -2.63 -13.53 2.67
C TYR A 23 -3.95 -14.14 2.21
N LYS A 24 -4.00 -14.54 0.94
CA LYS A 24 -5.14 -15.29 0.37
C LYS A 24 -4.93 -16.80 0.47
N LEU A 25 -3.69 -17.23 0.67
CA LEU A 25 -3.31 -18.58 1.02
C LEU A 25 -2.97 -18.68 2.51
N ALA A 26 -3.07 -19.87 3.10
CA ALA A 26 -2.49 -20.10 4.43
C ALA A 26 -0.98 -19.76 4.41
N PRO A 27 -0.40 -19.18 5.47
CA PRO A 27 1.01 -18.78 5.50
C PRO A 27 1.99 -19.91 5.12
N GLU A 28 1.70 -21.15 5.52
CA GLU A 28 2.51 -22.33 5.19
C GLU A 28 2.43 -22.65 3.69
N ALA A 29 1.22 -22.62 3.12
CA ALA A 29 1.01 -22.82 1.69
C ALA A 29 1.67 -21.70 0.87
N TYR A 30 1.61 -20.46 1.34
CA TYR A 30 2.32 -19.34 0.74
C TYR A 30 3.83 -19.59 0.68
N ARG A 31 4.46 -19.95 1.81
CA ARG A 31 5.92 -20.20 1.87
C ARG A 31 6.35 -21.41 1.03
N GLN A 32 5.48 -22.41 0.89
CA GLN A 32 5.76 -23.57 0.04
C GLN A 32 5.68 -23.23 -1.45
N GLN A 33 4.74 -22.36 -1.82
CA GLN A 33 4.48 -22.00 -3.21
C GLN A 33 5.35 -20.84 -3.72
N VAL A 34 5.77 -19.91 -2.85
CA VAL A 34 6.55 -18.72 -3.24
C VAL A 34 7.89 -18.72 -2.52
N LYS A 35 8.87 -19.45 -3.07
CA LYS A 35 10.23 -19.50 -2.51
C LYS A 35 11.11 -18.43 -3.13
N THR A 36 11.02 -18.27 -4.45
CA THR A 36 11.72 -17.26 -5.23
C THR A 36 10.74 -16.18 -5.69
N LEU A 37 10.92 -14.95 -5.23
CA LEU A 37 10.04 -13.83 -5.56
C LEU A 37 10.66 -12.93 -6.64
N GLY A 38 9.95 -12.73 -7.76
CA GLY A 38 10.29 -11.70 -8.74
C GLY A 38 9.67 -10.36 -8.36
N VAL A 39 10.40 -9.25 -8.50
CA VAL A 39 9.85 -7.90 -8.28
C VAL A 39 9.85 -7.17 -9.62
N VAL A 40 8.66 -6.82 -10.11
CA VAL A 40 8.54 -5.99 -11.33
C VAL A 40 8.78 -4.51 -11.00
N PRO A 41 9.14 -3.67 -11.99
CA PRO A 41 9.13 -2.22 -11.84
C PRO A 41 7.82 -1.71 -11.26
N LEU A 42 7.88 -0.62 -10.49
CA LEU A 42 6.68 0.03 -9.96
C LEU A 42 5.79 0.49 -11.11
N LEU A 43 4.57 -0.02 -11.14
CA LEU A 43 3.59 0.28 -12.19
C LEU A 43 2.75 1.49 -11.82
N LEU A 44 2.12 2.08 -12.83
CA LEU A 44 1.20 3.19 -12.70
C LEU A 44 -0.09 2.86 -13.46
N ASP A 45 -1.21 2.89 -12.75
CA ASP A 45 -2.53 2.82 -13.37
C ASP A 45 -2.91 4.22 -13.86
N ASP A 46 -2.58 4.50 -15.13
CA ASP A 46 -2.89 5.77 -15.76
C ASP A 46 -4.37 5.92 -16.17
N GLN A 47 -5.23 4.93 -15.89
CA GLN A 47 -6.69 5.02 -16.08
C GLN A 47 -7.44 5.23 -14.75
N SER A 48 -6.71 5.24 -13.63
CA SER A 48 -7.26 5.48 -12.30
C SER A 48 -7.74 6.92 -12.09
N THR A 49 -8.48 7.14 -10.99
CA THR A 49 -9.16 8.42 -10.70
C THR A 49 -8.16 9.47 -10.21
N ILE A 50 -7.60 10.24 -11.13
CA ILE A 50 -6.72 11.38 -10.86
C ILE A 50 -7.41 12.64 -11.38
N LEU A 51 -7.91 13.46 -10.45
CA LEU A 51 -8.70 14.68 -10.72
C LEU A 51 -7.84 15.95 -10.75
N HIS A 52 -6.52 15.81 -10.62
CA HIS A 52 -5.59 16.95 -10.62
C HIS A 52 -5.70 17.74 -11.95
N PRO A 53 -5.78 19.08 -11.93
CA PRO A 53 -5.89 19.89 -13.16
C PRO A 53 -4.75 19.64 -14.14
N GLU A 54 -3.54 19.44 -13.62
CA GLU A 54 -2.34 19.08 -14.40
C GLU A 54 -2.09 17.56 -14.40
N ARG A 55 -3.13 16.77 -14.67
CA ARG A 55 -3.11 15.29 -14.57
C ARG A 55 -1.91 14.63 -15.26
N GLU A 56 -1.65 14.98 -16.52
CA GLU A 56 -0.56 14.38 -17.30
C GLU A 56 0.81 14.67 -16.69
N ALA A 57 1.02 15.90 -16.18
CA ALA A 57 2.25 16.25 -15.50
C ALA A 57 2.45 15.46 -14.19
N VAL A 58 1.37 15.14 -13.48
CA VAL A 58 1.41 14.27 -12.29
C VAL A 58 1.77 12.83 -12.69
N LEU A 59 1.17 12.29 -13.75
CA LEU A 59 1.49 10.95 -14.25
C LEU A 59 2.96 10.84 -14.68
N ASP A 60 3.44 11.82 -15.44
CA ASP A 60 4.82 11.89 -15.87
C ASP A 60 5.79 12.00 -14.69
N LEU A 61 5.45 12.82 -13.70
CA LEU A 61 6.22 12.93 -12.46
C LEU A 61 6.31 11.57 -11.75
N LEU A 62 5.20 10.88 -11.56
CA LEU A 62 5.18 9.56 -10.91
C LEU A 62 5.99 8.53 -11.70
N ALA A 63 5.83 8.48 -13.03
CA ALA A 63 6.57 7.57 -13.90
C ALA A 63 8.10 7.80 -13.79
N ARG A 64 8.54 9.06 -13.87
CA ARG A 64 9.96 9.42 -13.70
C ARG A 64 10.48 9.06 -12.31
N GLN A 65 9.69 9.27 -11.27
CA GLN A 65 10.10 9.00 -9.88
C GLN A 65 10.10 7.50 -9.53
N ASN A 66 9.28 6.70 -10.22
CA ASN A 66 9.23 5.24 -10.10
C ASN A 66 10.41 4.54 -10.78
N ALA A 67 10.93 5.13 -11.86
CA ALA A 67 12.01 4.55 -12.64
C ALA A 67 13.24 4.24 -11.76
N GLY A 68 13.74 3.00 -11.85
CA GLY A 68 14.92 2.54 -11.11
C GLY A 68 14.72 2.36 -9.60
N LYS A 69 13.49 2.35 -9.09
CA LYS A 69 13.21 2.14 -7.66
C LYS A 69 12.99 0.68 -7.26
N SER A 70 12.68 -0.21 -8.19
CA SER A 70 12.53 -1.65 -7.93
C SER A 70 13.75 -2.31 -7.26
N PRO A 71 15.01 -1.99 -7.61
CA PRO A 71 16.17 -2.60 -6.96
C PRO A 71 16.22 -2.36 -5.45
N TRP A 72 15.78 -1.20 -4.98
CA TRP A 72 15.72 -0.89 -3.55
C TRP A 72 14.73 -1.78 -2.80
N LEU A 73 13.58 -2.08 -3.42
CA LEU A 73 12.59 -2.99 -2.85
C LEU A 73 13.10 -4.44 -2.86
N VAL A 74 13.82 -4.85 -3.91
CA VAL A 74 14.48 -6.16 -3.98
C VAL A 74 15.45 -6.33 -2.82
N GLU A 75 16.35 -5.37 -2.61
CA GLU A 75 17.33 -5.44 -1.51
C GLU A 75 16.64 -5.47 -0.14
N ALA A 76 15.65 -4.61 0.09
CA ALA A 76 14.90 -4.61 1.36
C ALA A 76 14.20 -5.96 1.62
N LEU A 77 13.67 -6.62 0.58
CA LEU A 77 13.04 -7.95 0.72
C LEU A 77 14.07 -9.06 0.93
N ARG A 78 15.26 -8.97 0.32
CA ARG A 78 16.38 -9.89 0.57
C ARG A 78 16.86 -9.81 2.02
N GLU A 79 17.03 -8.60 2.53
CA GLU A 79 17.44 -8.35 3.92
C GLU A 79 16.46 -8.93 4.93
N GLY A 80 15.16 -8.93 4.61
CA GLY A 80 14.12 -9.55 5.43
C GLY A 80 14.21 -11.07 5.55
N LYS A 81 14.98 -11.76 4.67
CA LYS A 81 15.17 -13.23 4.65
C LYS A 81 13.87 -14.05 4.68
N GLY A 82 12.77 -13.48 4.15
CA GLY A 82 11.47 -14.13 4.06
C GLY A 82 11.32 -15.10 2.88
N TYR A 83 12.24 -15.03 1.92
CA TYR A 83 12.26 -15.81 0.68
C TYR A 83 13.60 -16.53 0.53
N PHE A 84 13.62 -17.61 -0.25
CA PHE A 84 14.87 -18.27 -0.65
C PHE A 84 15.73 -17.33 -1.50
N ASP A 85 15.09 -16.63 -2.45
CA ASP A 85 15.72 -15.59 -3.26
C ASP A 85 14.67 -14.55 -3.67
N VAL A 86 15.12 -13.33 -3.90
CA VAL A 86 14.33 -12.24 -4.44
C VAL A 86 15.12 -11.63 -5.58
N ARG A 87 14.51 -11.37 -6.73
CA ARG A 87 15.21 -10.80 -7.88
C ARG A 87 14.34 -9.83 -8.66
N GLU A 88 14.99 -8.91 -9.36
CA GLU A 88 14.29 -8.01 -10.25
C GLU A 88 13.79 -8.77 -11.49
N VAL A 89 12.60 -8.41 -11.94
CA VAL A 89 11.99 -8.86 -13.19
C VAL A 89 11.91 -7.65 -14.12
N PRO A 90 12.87 -7.48 -15.05
CA PRO A 90 12.97 -6.26 -15.85
C PRO A 90 11.82 -6.15 -16.87
N GLY A 91 11.50 -4.92 -17.25
CA GLY A 91 10.57 -4.63 -18.34
C GLY A 91 10.17 -3.17 -18.38
N ASP A 92 9.55 -2.74 -19.47
CA ASP A 92 8.93 -1.42 -19.54
C ASP A 92 7.67 -1.40 -18.65
N PRO A 93 7.56 -0.48 -17.67
CA PRO A 93 6.44 -0.48 -16.73
C PRO A 93 5.06 -0.36 -17.40
N ARG A 94 4.95 0.41 -18.48
CA ARG A 94 3.66 0.61 -19.16
C ARG A 94 3.24 -0.64 -19.95
N ALA A 95 4.19 -1.25 -20.65
CA ALA A 95 3.97 -2.52 -21.35
C ALA A 95 3.66 -3.67 -20.37
N LEU A 96 4.35 -3.71 -19.22
CA LEU A 96 4.07 -4.67 -18.15
C LEU A 96 2.66 -4.48 -17.58
N PHE A 97 2.26 -3.24 -17.25
CA PHE A 97 0.90 -2.99 -16.77
C PHE A 97 -0.15 -3.46 -17.78
N SER A 98 0.01 -3.06 -19.05
CA SER A 98 -0.94 -3.37 -20.13
C SER A 98 -1.06 -4.88 -20.42
N SER A 99 0.00 -5.65 -20.16
CA SER A 99 0.01 -7.10 -20.40
C SER A 99 -0.39 -7.91 -19.18
N LEU A 100 -0.07 -7.45 -17.97
CA LEU A 100 -0.32 -8.16 -16.73
C LEU A 100 -1.72 -7.92 -16.18
N VAL A 101 -2.26 -6.70 -16.29
CA VAL A 101 -3.53 -6.31 -15.66
C VAL A 101 -4.66 -6.45 -16.67
N VAL A 102 -5.68 -7.23 -16.32
CA VAL A 102 -6.89 -7.44 -17.14
C VAL A 102 -8.01 -6.50 -16.73
N GLU A 103 -8.18 -6.33 -15.42
CA GLU A 103 -9.28 -5.57 -14.85
C GLU A 103 -8.81 -4.92 -13.55
N SER A 104 -9.46 -3.80 -13.20
CA SER A 104 -9.35 -3.22 -11.88
C SER A 104 -10.75 -3.02 -11.28
N THR A 105 -10.88 -3.35 -10.01
CA THR A 105 -12.10 -3.15 -9.23
C THR A 105 -11.82 -2.23 -8.06
N ILE A 106 -12.86 -1.57 -7.60
CA ILE A 106 -12.80 -0.74 -6.41
C ILE A 106 -13.44 -1.54 -5.27
N ASP A 107 -12.65 -1.79 -4.24
CA ASP A 107 -13.04 -2.57 -3.06
C ASP A 107 -12.97 -1.74 -1.78
N GLY A 108 -13.73 -2.15 -0.77
CA GLY A 108 -13.75 -1.52 0.55
C GLY A 108 -14.91 -0.54 0.77
N LYS A 109 -14.93 0.10 1.95
CA LYS A 109 -15.94 1.08 2.36
C LYS A 109 -15.28 2.23 3.13
N GLY A 110 -15.81 3.45 2.96
CA GLY A 110 -15.34 4.64 3.67
C GLY A 110 -13.87 4.94 3.39
N SER A 111 -13.05 5.09 4.43
CA SER A 111 -11.61 5.37 4.31
C SER A 111 -10.76 4.18 3.84
N GLN A 112 -11.31 2.95 3.83
CA GLN A 112 -10.60 1.73 3.42
C GLN A 112 -10.73 1.42 1.92
N PHE A 113 -11.29 2.35 1.16
CA PHE A 113 -11.55 2.24 -0.28
C PHE A 113 -10.25 2.11 -1.06
N HIS A 114 -10.06 1.06 -1.84
CA HIS A 114 -8.82 0.83 -2.58
C HIS A 114 -9.07 0.15 -3.93
N ARG A 115 -8.08 0.20 -4.81
CA ARG A 115 -8.13 -0.48 -6.09
C ARG A 115 -7.46 -1.86 -5.99
N SER A 116 -8.19 -2.88 -6.40
CA SER A 116 -7.72 -4.25 -6.60
C SER A 116 -7.62 -4.54 -8.10
N TYR A 117 -6.83 -5.56 -8.44
CA TYR A 117 -6.54 -5.87 -9.84
C TYR A 117 -6.65 -7.37 -10.08
N LEU A 118 -7.14 -7.73 -11.27
CA LEU A 118 -7.08 -9.07 -11.81
C LEU A 118 -5.94 -9.18 -12.81
N PHE A 119 -5.22 -10.31 -12.77
CA PHE A 119 -4.01 -10.51 -13.54
C PHE A 119 -4.17 -11.58 -14.60
N ALA A 120 -3.58 -11.35 -15.78
CA ALA A 120 -3.63 -12.25 -16.92
C ALA A 120 -2.76 -13.49 -16.66
N PRO A 121 -3.33 -14.71 -16.51
CA PRO A 121 -2.55 -15.91 -16.18
C PRO A 121 -1.46 -16.22 -17.20
N GLY A 122 -1.75 -16.04 -18.49
CA GLY A 122 -0.78 -16.29 -19.56
C GLY A 122 0.45 -15.38 -19.47
N ALA A 123 0.23 -14.07 -19.25
CA ALA A 123 1.31 -13.09 -19.16
C ALA A 123 2.14 -13.27 -17.88
N VAL A 124 1.48 -13.44 -16.73
CA VAL A 124 2.16 -13.69 -15.45
C VAL A 124 2.96 -14.99 -15.51
N GLY A 125 2.35 -16.08 -15.99
CA GLY A 125 3.02 -17.37 -16.09
C GLY A 125 4.25 -17.34 -17.00
N GLU A 126 4.16 -16.64 -18.14
CA GLU A 126 5.32 -16.46 -19.02
C GLU A 126 6.43 -15.63 -18.34
N LEU A 127 6.05 -14.55 -17.65
CA LEU A 127 7.01 -13.71 -16.94
C LEU A 127 7.71 -14.48 -15.81
N CYS A 128 6.97 -15.28 -15.03
CA CYS A 128 7.54 -16.14 -13.99
C CYS A 128 8.52 -17.17 -14.58
N ARG A 129 8.14 -17.86 -15.65
CA ARG A 129 9.00 -18.85 -16.32
C ARG A 129 10.30 -18.25 -16.83
N ARG A 130 10.23 -17.12 -17.55
CA ARG A 130 11.41 -16.45 -18.13
C ARG A 130 12.43 -16.02 -17.09
N ASN A 131 11.97 -15.68 -15.88
CA ASN A 131 12.82 -15.17 -14.81
C ASN A 131 13.14 -16.23 -13.74
N ALA A 132 12.63 -17.45 -13.90
CA ALA A 132 12.74 -18.55 -12.94
C ALA A 132 12.32 -18.13 -11.52
N VAL A 133 11.14 -17.54 -11.40
CA VAL A 133 10.53 -17.14 -10.12
C VAL A 133 9.22 -17.88 -9.89
N ASP A 134 8.88 -18.13 -8.62
CA ASP A 134 7.67 -18.86 -8.24
C ASP A 134 6.43 -17.96 -8.17
N GLY A 135 6.64 -16.65 -8.11
CA GLY A 135 5.62 -15.62 -8.14
C GLY A 135 6.23 -14.24 -8.36
N ILE A 136 5.40 -13.27 -8.71
CA ILE A 136 5.82 -11.88 -8.89
C ILE A 136 5.12 -10.95 -7.89
N LEU A 137 5.89 -10.05 -7.29
CA LEU A 137 5.39 -8.90 -6.56
C LEU A 137 5.14 -7.76 -7.54
N VAL A 138 3.88 -7.36 -7.65
CA VAL A 138 3.43 -6.22 -8.44
C VAL A 138 3.01 -5.10 -7.50
N VAL A 139 3.53 -3.90 -7.71
CA VAL A 139 3.15 -2.69 -6.98
C VAL A 139 2.63 -1.67 -7.98
N ILE A 140 1.42 -1.17 -7.77
CA ILE A 140 0.71 -0.29 -8.71
C ILE A 140 0.30 0.98 -7.98
N LEU A 141 0.87 2.12 -8.41
CA LEU A 141 0.39 3.43 -8.00
C LEU A 141 -0.92 3.76 -8.73
N ASN A 142 -1.92 4.21 -7.99
CA ASN A 142 -3.25 4.49 -8.55
C ASN A 142 -3.95 5.65 -7.83
N GLY A 143 -4.69 6.44 -8.58
CA GLY A 143 -5.55 7.51 -8.09
C GLY A 143 -6.87 7.00 -7.53
N VAL A 144 -7.26 7.58 -6.41
CA VAL A 144 -8.54 7.34 -5.74
C VAL A 144 -9.13 8.63 -5.20
N VAL A 145 -10.43 8.63 -4.95
CA VAL A 145 -11.11 9.65 -4.15
C VAL A 145 -11.63 8.98 -2.88
N ARG A 146 -11.30 9.53 -1.72
CA ARG A 146 -11.75 9.04 -0.42
C ARG A 146 -12.37 10.15 0.41
N ASN A 147 -13.49 9.84 1.05
CA ASN A 147 -14.03 10.72 2.07
C ASN A 147 -13.18 10.60 3.34
N GLU A 148 -12.46 11.66 3.69
CA GLU A 148 -11.59 11.70 4.87
C GLU A 148 -11.87 12.93 5.71
N LYS A 149 -11.63 12.80 7.03
CA LYS A 149 -11.61 13.93 7.96
C LYS A 149 -10.16 14.36 8.15
N ARG A 150 -9.81 15.58 7.72
CA ARG A 150 -8.47 16.15 7.92
C ARG A 150 -8.53 17.33 8.86
N TRP A 151 -7.67 17.30 9.87
CA TRP A 151 -7.56 18.35 10.86
C TRP A 151 -6.63 19.46 10.37
N ASP A 152 -6.87 20.66 10.87
CA ASP A 152 -5.95 21.77 10.71
C ASP A 152 -4.58 21.45 11.36
N ARG A 153 -3.52 22.06 10.82
CA ARG A 153 -2.13 21.82 11.24
C ARG A 153 -1.84 22.40 12.61
N ASP A 154 -2.59 23.44 13.02
CA ASP A 154 -2.51 23.96 14.37
C ASP A 154 -3.10 22.96 15.36
N ARG A 155 -2.22 22.33 16.15
CA ARG A 155 -2.56 21.34 17.17
C ARG A 155 -3.49 21.87 18.26
N SER A 156 -3.62 23.19 18.39
CA SER A 156 -4.53 23.82 19.35
C SER A 156 -5.94 24.05 18.78
N SER A 157 -6.10 23.95 17.47
CA SER A 157 -7.39 24.12 16.81
C SER A 157 -8.19 22.81 16.79
N LEU A 158 -9.51 22.90 16.96
CA LEU A 158 -10.44 21.78 16.78
C LEU A 158 -11.05 21.77 15.37
N ASN A 159 -10.43 22.50 14.44
CA ASN A 159 -10.93 22.67 13.09
C ASN A 159 -10.59 21.45 12.24
N PHE A 160 -11.58 21.02 11.45
CA PHE A 160 -11.39 19.94 10.50
C PHE A 160 -12.25 20.17 9.26
N LEU A 161 -11.85 19.53 8.17
CA LEU A 161 -12.65 19.42 6.96
C LEU A 161 -12.83 17.94 6.64
N GLN A 162 -14.10 17.50 6.63
CA GLN A 162 -14.49 16.23 6.06
C GLN A 162 -14.93 16.43 4.62
N ALA A 163 -14.20 15.84 3.67
CA ALA A 163 -14.44 16.01 2.25
C ALA A 163 -13.90 14.83 1.45
N ASP A 164 -14.21 14.81 0.15
CA ASP A 164 -13.72 13.83 -0.80
C ASP A 164 -12.35 14.27 -1.34
N TYR A 165 -11.28 13.67 -0.81
CA TYR A 165 -9.91 13.98 -1.18
C TYR A 165 -9.43 13.07 -2.32
N ASN A 166 -8.86 13.67 -3.36
CA ASN A 166 -8.13 12.95 -4.39
C ASN A 166 -6.68 12.71 -3.95
N MET A 167 -6.22 11.46 -4.08
CA MET A 167 -4.89 11.02 -3.65
C MET A 167 -4.40 9.85 -4.50
N ILE A 168 -3.10 9.60 -4.43
CA ILE A 168 -2.45 8.41 -4.97
C ILE A 168 -2.26 7.40 -3.85
N LEU A 169 -2.69 6.17 -4.09
CA LEU A 169 -2.40 4.99 -3.28
C LEU A 169 -1.35 4.12 -3.95
N ALA A 170 -0.79 3.20 -3.18
CA ALA A 170 0.00 2.09 -3.70
C ALA A 170 -0.71 0.79 -3.33
N SER A 171 -1.19 0.07 -4.34
CA SER A 171 -1.70 -1.30 -4.17
C SER A 171 -0.58 -2.27 -4.48
N ALA A 172 -0.46 -3.36 -3.73
CA ALA A 172 0.52 -4.39 -4.02
C ALA A 172 -0.08 -5.79 -3.97
N ALA A 173 0.44 -6.72 -4.78
CA ALA A 173 0.03 -8.11 -4.79
C ALA A 173 1.19 -9.03 -5.12
N VAL A 174 1.23 -10.21 -4.48
CA VAL A 174 2.05 -11.34 -4.92
C VAL A 174 1.16 -12.24 -5.76
N VAL A 175 1.55 -12.44 -7.01
CA VAL A 175 0.76 -13.15 -8.03
C VAL A 175 1.52 -14.40 -8.47
N LEU A 176 0.82 -15.53 -8.46
CA LEU A 176 1.34 -16.82 -8.89
C LEU A 176 1.30 -16.95 -10.43
N PRO A 177 2.04 -17.91 -11.03
CA PRO A 177 2.02 -18.18 -12.46
C PRO A 177 0.63 -18.46 -13.05
N SER A 178 -0.31 -18.90 -12.20
CA SER A 178 -1.72 -19.11 -12.57
C SER A 178 -2.54 -17.82 -12.66
N GLY A 179 -1.97 -16.65 -12.35
CA GLY A 179 -2.68 -15.38 -12.17
C GLY A 179 -3.38 -15.25 -10.80
N ALA A 180 -3.34 -16.29 -9.96
CA ALA A 180 -3.93 -16.25 -8.63
C ALA A 180 -3.13 -15.33 -7.70
N ILE A 181 -3.84 -14.51 -6.93
CA ILE A 181 -3.23 -13.65 -5.92
C ILE A 181 -2.96 -14.47 -4.65
N ALA A 182 -1.70 -14.61 -4.28
CA ALA A 182 -1.28 -15.29 -3.05
C ALA A 182 -1.29 -14.36 -1.83
N TRP A 183 -1.04 -13.07 -2.06
CA TRP A 183 -1.04 -12.02 -1.04
C TRP A 183 -1.41 -10.68 -1.67
N THR A 184 -2.09 -9.82 -0.92
CA THR A 184 -2.41 -8.44 -1.35
C THR A 184 -2.24 -7.45 -0.21
N ASN A 185 -1.80 -6.25 -0.56
CA ASN A 185 -1.87 -5.06 0.27
C ASN A 185 -2.68 -4.02 -0.49
N GLY A 186 -4.00 -4.16 -0.35
CA GLY A 186 -4.99 -3.16 -0.71
C GLY A 186 -5.57 -2.56 0.56
N GLY A 187 -5.83 -1.25 0.56
CA GLY A 187 -6.52 -0.60 1.68
C GLY A 187 -5.62 -0.01 2.74
N THR A 188 -4.44 0.51 2.37
CA THR A 188 -3.65 1.29 3.33
C THR A 188 -4.44 2.50 3.83
N ASP A 189 -4.42 2.72 5.15
CA ASP A 189 -5.03 3.91 5.76
C ASP A 189 -4.30 5.20 5.35
N SER A 190 -3.06 5.09 4.86
CA SER A 190 -2.26 6.23 4.42
C SER A 190 -2.14 6.31 2.89
N ALA A 191 -2.36 7.50 2.37
CA ALA A 191 -2.03 7.87 1.00
C ALA A 191 -0.52 7.73 0.74
N PHE A 192 -0.15 7.31 -0.47
CA PHE A 192 1.23 7.45 -0.94
C PHE A 192 1.55 8.92 -1.22
N LEU A 193 0.62 9.63 -1.88
CA LEU A 193 0.74 11.03 -2.19
C LEU A 193 -0.63 11.71 -2.16
N ASP A 194 -0.77 12.74 -1.33
CA ASP A 194 -1.95 13.60 -1.31
C ASP A 194 -1.91 14.57 -2.49
N LEU A 195 -2.96 14.58 -3.31
CA LEU A 195 -3.08 15.54 -4.42
C LEU A 195 -3.83 16.80 -4.01
N GLN A 196 -4.55 16.75 -2.89
CA GLN A 196 -5.33 17.86 -2.36
C GLN A 196 -5.05 18.09 -0.88
N TYR A 197 -5.25 19.34 -0.45
CA TYR A 197 -5.18 19.75 0.95
C TYR A 197 -6.31 20.73 1.27
N PRO A 198 -6.81 20.73 2.53
CA PRO A 198 -7.71 21.78 3.00
C PRO A 198 -6.93 23.08 3.24
N ASP A 199 -7.42 24.20 2.69
CA ASP A 199 -6.82 25.53 2.89
C ASP A 199 -7.48 26.24 4.09
N PHE A 200 -7.07 25.84 5.30
CA PHE A 200 -7.52 26.47 6.54
C PHE A 200 -6.98 27.89 6.69
N ASP A 201 -5.77 28.16 6.19
CA ASP A 201 -5.15 29.48 6.26
C ASP A 201 -5.97 30.51 5.47
N GLU A 202 -6.36 30.19 4.23
CA GLU A 202 -7.21 31.07 3.44
C GLU A 202 -8.57 31.33 4.11
N ALA A 203 -9.18 30.30 4.70
CA ALA A 203 -10.44 30.45 5.43
C ALA A 203 -10.27 31.40 6.65
N PHE A 204 -9.20 31.22 7.41
CA PHE A 204 -8.86 32.04 8.57
C PHE A 204 -8.66 33.52 8.20
N TYR A 205 -7.83 33.82 7.21
CA TYR A 205 -7.54 35.21 6.81
C TYR A 205 -8.73 35.92 6.16
N ASN A 206 -9.67 35.18 5.56
CA ASN A 206 -10.90 35.73 4.98
C ASN A 206 -12.09 35.75 5.96
N ALA A 207 -11.89 35.41 7.25
CA ALA A 207 -12.96 35.27 8.23
C ALA A 207 -14.13 34.41 7.72
N SER A 208 -13.81 33.35 6.97
CA SER A 208 -14.78 32.45 6.34
C SER A 208 -14.83 31.13 7.08
N GLU A 209 -16.03 30.61 7.33
CA GLU A 209 -16.22 29.26 7.85
C GLU A 209 -16.05 28.19 6.76
N GLN A 210 -15.96 28.59 5.49
CA GLN A 210 -15.81 27.68 4.36
C GLN A 210 -14.33 27.39 4.07
N VAL A 211 -13.86 26.21 4.49
CA VAL A 211 -12.55 25.68 4.12
C VAL A 211 -12.63 25.03 2.75
N ARG A 212 -11.78 25.48 1.82
CA ARG A 212 -11.77 24.98 0.44
C ARG A 212 -10.70 23.92 0.25
N LEU A 213 -10.98 22.95 -0.62
CA LEU A 213 -9.96 22.03 -1.11
C LEU A 213 -9.14 22.68 -2.21
N ARG A 214 -7.82 22.55 -2.11
CA ARG A 214 -6.89 22.99 -3.15
C ARG A 214 -5.99 21.85 -3.59
N PHE A 215 -5.61 21.87 -4.86
CA PHE A 215 -4.66 20.92 -5.40
C PHE A 215 -3.23 21.32 -5.04
N VAL A 216 -2.41 20.34 -4.67
CA VAL A 216 -0.97 20.53 -4.49
C VAL A 216 -0.33 20.68 -5.86
N SER A 217 0.28 21.83 -6.14
CA SER A 217 1.01 22.05 -7.42
C SER A 217 1.98 20.92 -7.76
N VAL A 218 2.23 20.68 -9.05
CA VAL A 218 3.18 19.66 -9.52
C VAL A 218 4.57 19.85 -8.90
N ALA A 219 5.06 21.09 -8.81
CA ALA A 219 6.32 21.40 -8.14
C ALA A 219 6.30 21.06 -6.63
N GLY A 220 5.14 21.22 -5.97
CA GLY A 220 4.93 20.80 -4.59
C GLY A 220 5.01 19.28 -4.44
N LEU A 221 4.34 18.54 -5.33
CA LEU A 221 4.39 17.07 -5.38
C LEU A 221 5.82 16.57 -5.62
N GLU A 222 6.55 17.19 -6.53
CA GLU A 222 7.95 16.88 -6.80
C GLU A 222 8.82 17.09 -5.56
N ARG A 223 8.65 18.20 -4.83
CA ARG A 223 9.37 18.42 -3.56
C ARG A 223 9.02 17.38 -2.49
N ILE A 224 7.77 16.91 -2.44
CA ILE A 224 7.36 15.83 -1.52
C ILE A 224 8.08 14.53 -1.90
N LEU A 225 8.10 14.17 -3.18
CA LEU A 225 8.77 12.96 -3.68
C LEU A 225 10.30 13.06 -3.65
N ALA A 226 10.87 14.26 -3.63
CA ALA A 226 12.31 14.48 -3.50
C ALA A 226 12.78 14.56 -2.04
N ARG A 227 11.87 14.67 -1.05
CA ARG A 227 12.22 14.76 0.36
C ARG A 227 12.97 13.50 0.79
N ARG A 228 14.19 13.69 1.27
CA ARG A 228 15.03 12.61 1.82
C ARG A 228 14.95 12.62 3.33
N ASP A 229 15.09 11.44 3.91
CA ASP A 229 15.19 11.28 5.34
C ASP A 229 16.51 11.90 5.82
N SER A 230 16.46 12.80 6.81
CA SER A 230 17.63 13.56 7.30
C SER A 230 18.46 12.79 8.34
N GLY A 231 18.35 11.46 8.36
CA GLY A 231 19.05 10.60 9.31
C GLY A 231 20.56 10.63 9.12
N LEU A 232 21.29 10.84 10.24
CA LEU A 232 22.75 11.02 10.30
C LEU A 232 23.59 9.80 9.87
N LEU A 233 22.99 8.64 9.63
CA LEU A 233 23.74 7.37 9.49
C LEU A 233 23.76 6.78 8.08
N PHE A 234 22.85 7.14 7.18
CA PHE A 234 22.88 6.66 5.79
C PHE A 234 22.28 7.70 4.84
N LYS A 235 23.09 8.19 3.89
CA LYS A 235 22.60 8.95 2.73
C LYS A 235 21.88 7.98 1.78
N SER A 236 20.67 7.57 2.14
CA SER A 236 19.76 6.89 1.23
C SER A 236 19.42 7.86 0.09
N THR A 237 19.67 7.47 -1.17
CA THR A 237 19.20 8.23 -2.34
C THR A 237 17.68 8.09 -2.53
N LEU A 238 17.06 7.12 -1.84
CA LEU A 238 15.63 6.90 -1.81
C LEU A 238 14.92 8.02 -1.03
N SER A 239 13.83 8.54 -1.58
CA SER A 239 12.98 9.50 -0.88
C SER A 239 12.31 8.85 0.32
N GLN A 240 11.90 9.67 1.29
CA GLN A 240 11.11 9.24 2.44
C GLN A 240 9.84 8.46 2.02
N ARG A 241 9.10 8.91 1.00
CA ARG A 241 7.84 8.25 0.58
C ARG A 241 8.03 6.83 0.06
N TYR A 242 9.02 6.62 -0.82
CA TYR A 242 9.35 5.27 -1.30
C TYR A 242 9.91 4.39 -0.17
N LYS A 243 10.71 4.95 0.74
CA LYS A 243 11.21 4.21 1.91
C LYS A 243 10.05 3.72 2.79
N GLU A 244 9.13 4.62 3.18
CA GLU A 244 7.91 4.28 3.94
C GLU A 244 7.07 3.21 3.24
N LEU A 245 6.93 3.30 1.90
CA LEU A 245 6.24 2.29 1.11
C LEU A 245 6.95 0.94 1.20
N PHE A 246 8.25 0.89 0.96
CA PHE A 246 9.02 -0.35 0.93
C PHE A 246 9.10 -1.00 2.31
N ASP A 247 9.39 -0.24 3.36
CA ASP A 247 9.42 -0.72 4.75
C ASP A 247 8.09 -1.37 5.15
N ARG A 248 6.97 -0.78 4.71
CA ARG A 248 5.64 -1.33 4.94
C ARG A 248 5.41 -2.62 4.16
N LEU A 249 5.80 -2.67 2.89
CA LEU A 249 5.64 -3.88 2.06
C LEU A 249 6.49 -5.04 2.59
N THR A 250 7.75 -4.78 2.93
CA THR A 250 8.67 -5.79 3.47
C THR A 250 8.20 -6.30 4.82
N SER A 251 7.73 -5.40 5.70
CA SER A 251 7.15 -5.78 7.00
C SER A 251 5.90 -6.65 6.85
N ALA A 252 5.05 -6.38 5.86
CA ALA A 252 3.83 -7.14 5.64
C ALA A 252 4.08 -8.52 4.98
N LEU A 253 5.11 -8.62 4.15
CA LEU A 253 5.53 -9.87 3.49
C LEU A 253 6.43 -10.76 4.36
N THR A 254 6.92 -10.25 5.50
CA THR A 254 7.80 -10.99 6.42
C THR A 254 7.19 -11.13 7.83
N PRO A 255 6.07 -11.84 8.05
CA PRO A 255 5.50 -12.01 9.39
C PRO A 255 6.36 -12.91 10.31
N GLY A 256 7.40 -13.54 9.76
CA GLY A 256 7.94 -14.80 10.24
C GLY A 256 9.06 -14.78 11.28
N LEU A 257 9.25 -13.73 12.10
CA LEU A 257 10.11 -13.81 13.29
C LEU A 257 9.36 -13.62 14.62
N LEU A 258 8.14 -13.06 14.61
CA LEU A 258 7.38 -12.79 15.84
C LEU A 258 6.16 -13.70 16.04
N ASP A 259 5.60 -14.29 14.97
CA ASP A 259 4.48 -15.24 15.10
C ASP A 259 4.91 -16.65 15.56
N GLN A 260 6.22 -16.92 15.64
CA GLN A 260 6.75 -18.20 16.14
C GLN A 260 6.55 -18.38 17.66
N PHE A 261 6.10 -17.34 18.38
CA PHE A 261 5.83 -17.37 19.82
C PHE A 261 4.34 -17.23 20.17
N ALA A 262 3.44 -17.19 19.19
CA ALA A 262 2.02 -17.23 19.47
C ALA A 262 1.63 -18.70 19.80
N PRO A 263 1.15 -19.01 21.02
CA PRO A 263 0.76 -20.37 21.35
C PRO A 263 -0.36 -20.81 20.42
N ALA A 264 -0.19 -21.99 19.82
CA ALA A 264 -1.17 -22.65 18.99
C ALA A 264 -2.54 -22.62 19.68
N ARG A 265 -3.52 -21.94 19.07
CA ARG A 265 -4.91 -22.06 19.51
C ARG A 265 -5.35 -23.48 19.22
N GLY A 266 -5.34 -24.32 20.25
CA GLY A 266 -5.75 -25.71 20.19
C GLY A 266 -7.16 -25.82 19.61
N THR A 267 -7.29 -26.63 18.57
CA THR A 267 -8.58 -27.16 18.13
C THR A 267 -9.13 -28.07 19.22
N ALA A 268 -10.18 -27.65 19.92
CA ALA A 268 -10.94 -28.53 20.78
C ALA A 268 -11.79 -29.50 19.92
N PRO A 269 -11.91 -30.78 20.32
CA PRO A 269 -12.53 -31.81 19.50
C PRO A 269 -14.07 -31.68 19.46
N ALA A 270 -14.64 -32.11 18.33
CA ALA A 270 -16.08 -32.24 18.15
C ALA A 270 -16.65 -33.25 19.17
N ALA A 271 -17.58 -32.80 20.01
CA ALA A 271 -18.36 -33.66 20.87
C ALA A 271 -19.44 -34.37 20.04
N LYS A 272 -19.59 -35.68 20.28
CA LYS A 272 -20.70 -36.52 19.83
C LYS A 272 -21.99 -36.18 20.57
#